data_AF-A0AA92SVZ1-F1
#
_entry.id   AF-A0AA92SVZ1-F1
#
_cell.length_a   1.000
_cell.length_b   1.000
_cell.length_c   1.000
_cell.angle_alpha   90.00
_cell.angle_beta   90.00
_cell.angle_gamma   90.00
#
_symmetry.space_group_name_H-M   'P 1'
#
loop_
_entity.id
_entity.type
_entity.pdbx_description
1 polymer ?
#
loop_
_entity_poly.entity_id
_entity_poly.type
_entity_poly.pdbx_seq_one_letter_code
_entity_poly.pdbx_strand_id
1 'polypeptide(L)'
;MIIHNFKILCIMAINYSLVKLASKFGDKAGVPLFYARAQMKDSISLKKFAKLISMQTTVSYADVTAVLVSMQENMIIELQRGNQIDFGELGKFRLQLTSEGAATAAEFKSDINIKGVNIQFIPGSDLANIFVGMEFEQVASRAVQKAALKAEKEGAKTLDIEEAKKKPAKDNAPSGGDTTGGNTSGEQTGGTGSTGNGDTGDGLE
;
A
#
# COMPACT_ATOMS: atom_id res chain seq x y z
N MET A 1 23.34 -26.25 13.17
CA MET A 1 22.87 -25.07 13.93
C MET A 1 23.66 -23.86 13.46
N ILE A 2 23.25 -23.27 12.33
CA ILE A 2 24.03 -22.26 11.61
C ILE A 2 23.45 -20.87 11.91
N ILE A 3 24.15 -20.17 12.80
CA ILE A 3 24.45 -18.74 12.80
C ILE A 3 23.56 -17.89 11.86
N HIS A 4 22.39 -17.46 12.34
CA HIS A 4 21.61 -16.36 11.74
C HIS A 4 21.37 -15.23 12.75
N ASN A 5 22.31 -15.04 13.69
CA ASN A 5 22.18 -14.08 14.80
C ASN A 5 23.10 -12.85 14.69
N PHE A 6 23.45 -12.41 13.47
CA PHE A 6 24.39 -11.28 13.31
C PHE A 6 23.95 -10.18 12.33
N LYS A 7 22.66 -10.11 11.96
CA LYS A 7 22.16 -9.02 11.07
C LYS A 7 20.74 -8.53 11.34
N ILE A 8 20.20 -8.80 12.53
CA ILE A 8 18.89 -8.29 12.97
C ILE A 8 19.02 -7.01 13.81
N LEU A 9 20.22 -6.66 14.28
CA LEU A 9 20.44 -5.46 15.08
C LEU A 9 20.41 -4.14 14.27
N CYS A 10 20.51 -4.16 12.94
CA CYS A 10 20.59 -2.95 12.11
C CYS A 10 19.26 -2.48 11.46
N ILE A 11 18.07 -2.86 11.94
CA ILE A 11 16.82 -2.44 11.25
C ILE A 11 15.65 -2.03 12.15
N MET A 12 15.87 -1.72 13.43
CA MET A 12 14.78 -1.31 14.33
C MET A 12 14.58 0.22 14.41
N ALA A 13 14.97 0.95 13.36
CA ALA A 13 14.73 2.39 13.28
C ALA A 13 13.55 2.72 12.36
N ILE A 14 12.56 3.45 12.88
CA ILE A 14 11.52 4.06 12.07
C ILE A 14 12.09 5.31 11.41
N ASN A 15 12.12 5.30 10.08
CA ASN A 15 12.46 6.48 9.30
C ASN A 15 11.33 7.50 9.41
N TYR A 16 11.63 8.75 9.73
CA TYR A 16 10.65 9.84 9.73
C TYR A 16 11.18 11.06 8.98
N SER A 17 10.27 11.85 8.41
CA SER A 17 10.59 13.17 7.86
C SER A 17 9.73 14.24 8.50
N LEU A 18 10.24 15.47 8.56
CA LEU A 18 9.50 16.61 9.11
C LEU A 18 8.57 17.22 8.07
N VAL A 19 7.30 17.37 8.44
CA VAL A 19 6.27 18.01 7.62
C VAL A 19 5.72 19.22 8.35
N LYS A 20 5.67 20.37 7.68
CA LYS A 20 5.06 21.60 8.20
C LYS A 20 3.55 21.53 7.95
N LEU A 21 2.75 21.51 9.01
CA LEU A 21 1.28 21.47 8.93
C LEU A 21 0.69 22.57 9.81
N ALA A 22 -0.30 23.28 9.29
CA ALA A 22 -1.13 24.18 10.09
C ALA A 22 -2.36 23.41 10.59
N SER A 23 -2.52 23.31 11.91
CA SER A 23 -3.73 22.71 12.49
C SER A 23 -4.95 23.53 12.13
N LYS A 24 -6.08 22.84 11.91
CA LYS A 24 -7.39 23.46 11.68
C LYS A 24 -8.21 23.64 12.96
N PHE A 25 -7.73 23.07 14.07
CA PHE A 25 -8.46 23.00 15.34
C PHE A 25 -7.54 23.29 16.54
N GLY A 26 -8.11 23.90 17.59
CA GLY A 26 -7.45 24.26 18.85
C GLY A 26 -6.81 25.65 18.86
N ASP A 27 -6.22 26.02 20.01
CA ASP A 27 -5.69 27.36 20.29
C ASP A 27 -4.53 27.80 19.38
N LYS A 28 -3.94 26.86 18.63
CA LYS A 28 -2.86 27.10 17.66
C LYS A 28 -3.33 26.94 16.20
N ALA A 29 -4.63 27.08 15.94
CA ALA A 29 -5.18 27.04 14.59
C ALA A 29 -4.50 28.09 13.70
N GLY A 30 -4.07 27.67 12.51
CA GLY A 30 -3.41 28.54 11.52
C GLY A 30 -1.91 28.73 11.70
N VAL A 31 -1.30 28.41 12.86
CA VAL A 31 0.16 28.47 13.04
C VAL A 31 0.79 27.18 12.49
N PRO A 32 1.69 27.25 11.49
CA PRO A 32 2.31 26.06 10.94
C PRO A 32 3.36 25.48 11.91
N LEU A 33 3.15 24.26 12.37
CA LEU A 33 4.08 23.51 13.22
C LEU A 33 4.71 22.36 12.44
N PHE A 34 5.89 21.92 12.86
CA PHE A 34 6.55 20.74 12.28
C PHE A 34 6.10 19.47 13.01
N TYR A 35 5.71 18.47 12.23
CA TYR A 35 5.29 17.15 12.72
C TYR A 35 6.14 16.07 12.09
N ALA A 36 6.53 15.06 12.88
CA ALA A 36 7.18 13.87 12.37
C ALA A 36 6.18 13.02 11.58
N ARG A 37 6.57 12.59 10.38
CA ARG A 37 5.80 11.66 9.55
C ARG A 37 6.65 10.45 9.23
N ALA A 38 6.20 9.27 9.68
CA ALA A 38 6.83 8.01 9.34
C ALA A 38 6.94 7.83 7.82
N GLN A 39 8.12 7.38 7.37
CA GLN A 39 8.40 7.05 5.99
C GLN A 39 8.46 5.53 5.87
N MET A 40 7.58 4.96 5.06
CA MET A 40 7.63 3.53 4.75
C MET A 40 8.97 3.21 4.10
N LYS A 41 9.63 2.14 4.51
CA LYS A 41 10.90 1.70 3.90
C LYS A 41 10.64 0.99 2.58
N ASP A 42 9.73 0.03 2.60
CA ASP A 42 9.37 -0.80 1.45
C ASP A 42 7.92 -1.28 1.61
N SER A 43 7.32 -1.76 0.52
CA SER A 43 6.02 -2.43 0.53
C SER A 43 6.22 -3.92 0.29
N ILE A 44 5.83 -4.76 1.25
CA ILE A 44 5.89 -6.21 1.10
C ILE A 44 4.64 -6.66 0.34
N SER A 45 4.82 -7.32 -0.81
CA SER A 45 3.71 -7.88 -1.59
C SER A 45 3.20 -9.20 -0.99
N LEU A 46 1.95 -9.56 -1.30
CA LEU A 46 1.36 -10.85 -0.87
C LEU A 46 2.25 -12.04 -1.24
N LYS A 47 2.83 -12.04 -2.46
CA LYS A 47 3.75 -13.09 -2.92
C LYS A 47 4.99 -13.19 -2.04
N LYS A 48 5.62 -12.06 -1.72
CA LYS A 48 6.81 -12.03 -0.85
C LYS A 48 6.45 -12.49 0.56
N PHE A 49 5.32 -12.04 1.09
CA PHE A 49 4.86 -12.42 2.42
C PHE A 49 4.52 -13.92 2.52
N ALA A 50 3.76 -14.47 1.57
CA ALA A 50 3.45 -15.89 1.50
C ALA A 50 4.73 -16.75 1.40
N LYS A 51 5.74 -16.26 0.68
CA LYS A 51 7.04 -16.95 0.61
C LYS A 51 7.77 -16.96 1.95
N LEU A 52 7.75 -15.86 2.71
CA LEU A 52 8.34 -15.79 4.05
C LEU A 52 7.65 -16.77 5.01
N ILE A 53 6.32 -16.87 4.98
CA ILE A 53 5.56 -17.83 5.79
C ILE A 53 5.90 -19.27 5.40
N SER A 54 5.95 -19.57 4.09
CA SER A 54 6.30 -20.91 3.59
C SER A 54 7.75 -21.31 3.97
N MET A 55 8.66 -20.35 4.12
CA MET A 55 10.02 -20.63 4.61
C MET A 55 10.08 -20.95 6.12
N GLN A 56 9.14 -20.42 6.90
CA GLN A 56 9.04 -20.63 8.35
C GLN A 56 8.19 -21.85 8.72
N THR A 57 7.42 -22.38 7.76
CA THR A 57 6.49 -23.50 7.96
C THR A 57 6.84 -24.64 7.01
N THR A 58 6.17 -25.78 7.14
CA THR A 58 6.29 -26.91 6.21
C THR A 58 5.32 -26.81 5.02
N VAL A 59 4.50 -25.76 4.98
CA VAL A 59 3.43 -25.58 4.00
C VAL A 59 4.00 -25.00 2.71
N SER A 60 3.52 -25.49 1.57
CA SER A 60 3.97 -24.99 0.26
C SER A 60 3.55 -23.53 0.06
N TYR A 61 4.31 -22.79 -0.74
CA TYR A 61 3.96 -21.42 -1.12
C TYR A 61 2.56 -21.32 -1.76
N ALA A 62 2.17 -22.32 -2.55
CA ALA A 62 0.87 -22.36 -3.21
C ALA A 62 -0.26 -22.45 -2.16
N ASP A 63 -0.12 -23.36 -1.20
CA ASP A 63 -1.12 -23.55 -0.14
C ASP A 63 -1.21 -22.33 0.78
N VAL A 64 -0.08 -21.73 1.17
CA VAL A 64 -0.08 -20.48 1.95
C VAL A 64 -0.81 -19.37 1.20
N THR A 65 -0.56 -19.25 -0.10
CA THR A 65 -1.24 -18.23 -0.93
C THR A 65 -2.74 -18.47 -0.96
N ALA A 66 -3.17 -19.73 -1.13
CA ALA A 66 -4.58 -20.09 -1.09
C ALA A 66 -5.23 -19.72 0.24
N VAL A 67 -4.58 -20.05 1.38
CA VAL A 67 -5.09 -19.71 2.71
C VAL A 67 -5.23 -18.20 2.91
N LEU A 68 -4.25 -17.39 2.48
CA LEU A 68 -4.31 -15.94 2.63
C LEU A 68 -5.43 -15.31 1.78
N VAL A 69 -5.67 -15.84 0.58
CA VAL A 69 -6.77 -15.38 -0.28
C VAL A 69 -8.11 -15.77 0.33
N SER A 70 -8.27 -17.02 0.76
CA SER A 70 -9.50 -17.46 1.45
C SER A 70 -9.75 -16.70 2.76
N MET A 71 -8.70 -16.35 3.50
CA MET A 71 -8.81 -15.49 4.69
C MET A 71 -9.38 -14.12 4.32
N GLN A 72 -8.89 -13.49 3.24
CA GLN A 72 -9.39 -12.20 2.76
C GLN A 72 -10.88 -12.29 2.39
N GLU A 73 -11.30 -13.34 1.67
CA GLU A 73 -12.70 -13.53 1.26
C GLU A 73 -13.63 -13.70 2.46
N ASN A 74 -13.26 -14.56 3.42
CA ASN A 74 -14.04 -14.76 4.65
C ASN A 74 -14.11 -13.48 5.49
N MET A 75 -13.02 -12.71 5.55
CA MET A 75 -12.99 -11.44 6.26
C MET A 75 -13.98 -10.42 5.68
N ILE A 76 -14.11 -10.36 4.35
CA ILE A 76 -15.09 -9.48 3.69
C ILE A 76 -16.52 -9.88 4.10
N ILE A 77 -16.84 -11.18 4.07
CA ILE A 77 -18.17 -11.70 4.41
C ILE A 77 -18.52 -11.39 5.87
N GLU A 78 -17.62 -11.67 6.80
CA GLU A 78 -17.87 -11.48 8.23
C GLU A 78 -17.97 -9.99 8.62
N LEU A 79 -17.15 -9.12 8.00
CA LEU A 79 -17.29 -7.68 8.20
C LEU A 79 -18.61 -7.14 7.63
N GLN A 80 -19.05 -7.62 6.47
CA GLN A 80 -20.35 -7.24 5.90
C GLN A 80 -21.53 -7.67 6.78
N ARG A 81 -21.38 -8.77 7.54
CA ARG A 81 -22.35 -9.21 8.55
C ARG A 81 -22.33 -8.37 9.82
N GLY A 82 -21.39 -7.42 9.94
CA GLY A 82 -21.20 -6.60 11.14
C GLY A 82 -20.41 -7.31 12.25
N ASN A 83 -19.82 -8.47 11.96
CA ASN A 83 -19.05 -9.21 12.95
C ASN A 83 -17.64 -8.61 13.12
N GLN A 84 -17.10 -8.77 14.32
CA GLN A 84 -15.70 -8.49 14.60
C GLN A 84 -14.88 -9.76 14.40
N ILE A 85 -13.73 -9.63 13.75
CA ILE A 85 -12.82 -10.75 13.49
C ILE A 85 -11.63 -10.61 14.43
N ASP A 86 -11.39 -11.65 15.22
CA ASP A 86 -10.33 -11.71 16.23
C ASP A 86 -9.22 -12.67 15.75
N PHE A 87 -8.02 -12.14 15.51
CA PHE A 87 -6.84 -12.91 15.14
C PHE A 87 -5.92 -13.16 16.35
N GLY A 88 -6.43 -13.07 17.57
CA GLY A 88 -5.67 -13.31 18.80
C GLY A 88 -4.61 -12.24 19.04
N GLU A 89 -3.35 -12.65 19.16
CA GLU A 89 -2.21 -11.77 19.47
C GLU A 89 -1.92 -10.73 18.37
N LEU A 90 -2.36 -11.00 17.14
CA LEU A 90 -2.27 -10.02 16.05
C LEU A 90 -3.19 -8.83 16.33
N GLY A 91 -4.43 -9.10 16.74
CA GLY A 91 -5.44 -8.07 17.02
C GLY A 91 -6.79 -8.34 16.38
N LYS A 92 -7.60 -7.28 16.32
CA LYS A 92 -9.03 -7.36 16.00
C LYS A 92 -9.39 -6.39 14.89
N PHE A 93 -10.24 -6.84 13.96
CA PHE A 93 -10.81 -6.01 12.91
C PHE A 93 -12.31 -5.83 13.14
N ARG A 94 -12.78 -4.59 13.15
CA ARG A 94 -14.20 -4.26 13.27
C ARG A 94 -14.59 -3.10 12.36
N LEU A 95 -15.88 -2.97 12.07
CA LEU A 95 -16.42 -1.80 11.40
C LEU A 95 -16.52 -0.61 12.36
N GLN A 96 -16.19 0.57 11.86
CA GLN A 96 -16.34 1.85 12.53
C GLN A 96 -17.14 2.80 11.63
N LEU A 97 -18.19 3.40 12.19
CA LEU A 97 -18.98 4.40 11.48
C LEU A 97 -18.35 5.79 11.65
N THR A 98 -18.33 6.55 10.58
CA THR A 98 -18.05 7.99 10.60
C THR A 98 -19.37 8.72 10.39
N SER A 99 -19.75 9.57 11.35
CA SER A 99 -21.01 10.31 11.28
C SER A 99 -20.84 11.78 11.65
N GLU A 100 -21.75 12.60 11.14
CA GLU A 100 -21.97 13.96 11.60
C GLU A 100 -23.00 13.96 12.73
N GLY A 101 -22.74 14.74 13.78
CA GLY A 101 -23.66 14.86 14.91
C GLY A 101 -24.98 15.51 14.52
N ALA A 102 -26.08 15.01 15.10
CA ALA A 102 -27.39 15.67 15.08
C ALA A 102 -27.60 16.40 16.43
N ALA A 103 -28.41 17.46 16.44
CA ALA A 103 -28.68 18.23 17.66
C ALA A 103 -29.46 17.41 18.70
N THR A 104 -30.33 16.51 18.24
CA THR A 104 -31.04 15.54 19.09
C THR A 104 -31.03 14.14 18.48
N ALA A 105 -31.23 13.11 19.32
CA ALA A 105 -31.29 11.72 18.84
C ALA A 105 -32.46 11.46 17.88
N ALA A 106 -33.58 12.18 18.03
CA ALA A 106 -34.75 12.05 17.16
C ALA A 106 -34.51 12.61 15.74
N GLU A 107 -33.59 13.56 15.60
CA GLU A 107 -33.21 14.15 14.31
C GLU A 107 -32.12 13.36 13.59
N PHE A 108 -31.52 12.36 14.27
CA PHE A 108 -30.50 11.54 13.66
C PHE A 108 -31.12 10.63 12.60
N LYS A 109 -30.67 10.79 11.36
CA LYS A 109 -31.09 9.97 10.23
C LYS A 109 -29.88 9.24 9.65
N SER A 110 -29.93 7.91 9.59
CA SER A 110 -28.78 7.09 9.19
C SER A 110 -28.29 7.41 7.77
N ASP A 111 -29.18 7.71 6.85
CA ASP A 111 -28.91 8.10 5.46
C ASP A 111 -28.23 9.46 5.31
N ILE A 112 -28.43 10.37 6.27
CA ILE A 112 -27.87 11.72 6.22
C ILE A 112 -26.64 11.84 7.12
N ASN A 113 -26.73 11.32 8.35
CA ASN A 113 -25.73 11.52 9.37
C ASN A 113 -24.57 10.53 9.26
N ILE A 114 -24.76 9.30 8.78
CA ILE A 114 -23.65 8.35 8.57
C ILE A 114 -22.99 8.70 7.23
N LYS A 115 -21.74 9.17 7.29
CA LYS A 115 -20.97 9.61 6.12
C LYS A 115 -20.08 8.53 5.54
N GLY A 116 -19.81 7.48 6.30
CA GLY A 116 -18.99 6.38 5.81
C GLY A 116 -18.77 5.29 6.84
N VAL A 117 -18.26 4.16 6.35
CA VAL A 117 -17.85 3.00 7.14
C VAL A 117 -16.38 2.75 6.87
N ASN A 118 -15.60 2.66 7.94
CA ASN A 118 -14.17 2.36 7.90
C ASN A 118 -13.90 1.06 8.65
N ILE A 119 -12.83 0.36 8.28
CA ILE A 119 -12.34 -0.77 9.07
C ILE A 119 -11.37 -0.24 10.11
N GLN A 120 -11.66 -0.52 11.39
CA GLN A 120 -10.75 -0.24 12.49
C GLN A 120 -9.98 -1.50 12.85
N PHE A 121 -8.65 -1.37 12.87
CA PHE A 121 -7.76 -2.38 13.41
C PHE A 121 -7.35 -2.00 14.85
N ILE A 122 -7.52 -2.93 15.78
CA ILE A 122 -7.09 -2.81 17.16
C ILE A 122 -5.91 -3.76 17.35
N PRO A 123 -4.68 -3.27 17.63
CA PRO A 123 -3.52 -4.12 17.79
C PRO A 123 -3.69 -5.05 19.00
N GLY A 124 -3.32 -6.32 18.83
CA GLY A 124 -3.21 -7.28 19.94
C GLY A 124 -1.94 -7.04 20.77
N SER A 125 -1.71 -7.87 21.79
CA SER A 125 -0.60 -7.71 22.74
C SER A 125 0.78 -7.66 22.06
N ASP A 126 1.01 -8.54 21.09
CA ASP A 126 2.30 -8.68 20.43
C ASP A 126 2.62 -7.46 19.57
N LEU A 127 1.62 -6.95 18.84
CA LEU A 127 1.76 -5.73 18.06
C LEU A 127 1.76 -4.45 18.91
N ALA A 128 1.07 -4.44 20.05
CA ALA A 128 1.08 -3.29 20.95
C ALA A 128 2.46 -3.09 21.59
N ASN A 129 3.26 -4.15 21.75
CA ASN A 129 4.57 -4.09 22.39
C ASN A 129 5.72 -3.80 21.42
N ILE A 130 5.50 -3.82 20.10
CA ILE A 130 6.57 -3.54 19.12
C ILE A 130 7.16 -2.13 19.24
N PHE A 131 6.46 -1.21 19.91
CA PHE A 131 6.94 0.16 20.12
C PHE A 131 8.02 0.27 21.20
N VAL A 132 8.19 -0.76 22.04
CA VAL A 132 9.20 -0.76 23.09
C VAL A 132 10.58 -0.99 22.45
N GLY A 133 11.43 0.03 22.50
CA GLY A 133 12.81 -0.05 21.99
C GLY A 133 13.00 0.31 20.52
N MET A 134 11.99 0.90 19.85
CA MET A 134 12.19 1.45 18.51
C MET A 134 13.00 2.75 18.55
N GLU A 135 13.95 2.85 17.62
CA GLU A 135 14.73 4.08 17.40
C GLU A 135 14.13 4.89 16.24
N PHE A 136 14.48 6.18 16.15
CA PHE A 136 13.96 7.07 15.11
C PHE A 136 15.09 7.68 14.31
N GLU A 137 15.06 7.45 13.00
CA GLU A 137 16.03 8.01 12.06
C GLU A 137 15.37 9.11 11.24
N GLN A 138 15.91 10.33 11.33
CA GLN A 138 15.41 11.43 10.51
C GLN A 138 15.96 11.31 9.10
N VAL A 139 15.07 11.20 8.12
CA VAL A 139 15.40 11.18 6.70
C VAL A 139 14.80 12.38 5.98
N ALA A 140 15.43 12.78 4.88
CA ALA A 140 14.82 13.73 3.95
C ALA A 140 13.47 13.18 3.45
N SER A 141 12.50 14.06 3.18
CA SER A 141 11.21 13.61 2.65
C SER A 141 11.40 12.94 1.29
N ARG A 142 10.53 11.97 0.92
CA ARG A 142 10.62 11.27 -0.38
C ARG A 142 10.61 12.21 -1.58
N ALA A 143 9.93 13.35 -1.46
CA ALA A 143 9.89 14.34 -2.52
C ALA A 143 11.27 15.00 -2.73
N VAL A 144 11.98 15.30 -1.64
CA VAL A 144 13.37 15.79 -1.67
C VAL A 144 14.33 14.70 -2.14
N GLN A 145 14.18 13.46 -1.69
CA GLN A 145 15.01 12.34 -2.16
C GLN A 145 14.84 12.07 -3.67
N LYS A 146 13.59 12.12 -4.18
CA LYS A 146 13.30 11.94 -5.61
C LYS A 146 13.86 13.09 -6.44
N ALA A 147 13.75 14.32 -5.97
CA ALA A 147 14.36 15.48 -6.61
C ALA A 147 15.89 15.34 -6.63
N ALA A 148 16.50 14.88 -5.53
CA ALA A 148 17.93 14.65 -5.43
C ALA A 148 18.46 13.62 -6.43
N LEU A 149 17.81 12.45 -6.49
CA LEU A 149 18.16 11.40 -7.45
C LEU A 149 17.96 11.84 -8.91
N LYS A 150 16.98 12.71 -9.18
CA LYS A 150 16.76 13.27 -10.51
C LYS A 150 17.87 14.26 -10.87
N ALA A 151 18.19 15.20 -9.99
CA ALA A 151 19.26 16.17 -10.21
C ALA A 151 20.64 15.49 -10.35
N GLU A 152 20.91 14.44 -9.58
CA GLU A 152 22.15 13.67 -9.69
C GLU A 152 22.26 12.97 -11.05
N LYS A 153 21.18 12.34 -11.53
CA LYS A 153 21.12 11.74 -12.87
C LYS A 153 21.23 12.76 -13.99
N GLU A 154 20.77 13.98 -13.75
CA GLU A 154 20.83 15.12 -14.69
C GLU A 154 22.13 15.95 -14.54
N GLY A 155 23.05 15.55 -13.64
CA GLY A 155 24.34 16.22 -13.43
C GLY A 155 24.26 17.59 -12.74
N ALA A 156 23.12 17.95 -12.16
CA ALA A 156 22.90 19.21 -11.46
C ALA A 156 23.46 19.15 -10.02
N LYS A 157 24.34 20.09 -9.67
CA LYS A 157 25.00 20.18 -8.35
C LYS A 157 24.16 20.79 -7.24
N THR A 158 23.00 21.37 -7.54
CA THR A 158 22.17 22.14 -6.59
C THR A 158 20.72 21.69 -6.61
N LEU A 159 20.16 21.49 -5.42
CA LEU A 159 18.76 21.10 -5.21
C LEU A 159 18.04 22.17 -4.39
N ASP A 160 16.98 22.74 -4.95
CA ASP A 160 16.09 23.61 -4.20
C ASP A 160 15.12 22.76 -3.36
N ILE A 161 15.33 22.78 -2.05
CA ILE A 161 14.61 21.98 -1.07
C ILE A 161 13.17 22.49 -0.89
N GLU A 162 12.89 23.77 -1.17
CA GLU A 162 11.56 24.37 -1.03
C GLU A 162 10.64 24.00 -2.20
N GLU A 163 11.17 23.93 -3.43
CA GLU A 163 10.41 23.48 -4.60
C GLU A 163 10.12 21.98 -4.54
N ALA A 164 11.08 21.16 -4.10
CA ALA A 164 10.91 19.72 -3.96
C ALA A 164 9.87 19.32 -2.89
N LYS A 165 9.55 20.20 -1.93
CA LYS A 165 8.52 19.97 -0.90
C LYS A 165 7.11 20.35 -1.35
N LYS A 166 6.94 21.09 -2.45
CA LYS A 166 5.62 21.40 -3.01
C LYS A 166 5.03 20.14 -3.66
N LYS A 167 3.79 19.78 -3.29
CA LYS A 167 3.05 18.73 -4.01
C LYS A 167 2.87 19.18 -5.47
N PRO A 168 2.99 18.30 -6.49
CA PRO A 168 2.40 18.63 -7.79
C PRO A 168 0.90 18.86 -7.57
N ALA A 169 0.40 19.99 -8.06
CA ALA A 169 -1.03 20.26 -8.09
C ALA A 169 -1.72 19.10 -8.82
N LYS A 170 -2.77 18.54 -8.21
CA LYS A 170 -3.64 17.60 -8.90
C LYS A 170 -4.46 18.40 -9.92
N ASP A 171 -4.34 18.05 -11.20
CA ASP A 171 -5.46 18.20 -12.12
C ASP A 171 -6.63 17.37 -11.57
N ASN A 172 -7.76 18.02 -11.34
CA ASN A 172 -8.99 17.37 -10.92
C ASN A 172 -9.65 16.72 -12.15
N ALA A 173 -9.74 15.39 -12.16
CA ALA A 173 -10.74 14.65 -12.91
C ALA A 173 -11.15 13.40 -12.10
N PRO A 174 -12.44 13.01 -12.10
CA PRO A 174 -12.98 12.05 -11.16
C PRO A 174 -12.60 10.62 -11.59
N SER A 175 -11.93 9.87 -10.71
CA SER A 175 -11.73 8.44 -10.94
C SER A 175 -12.94 7.69 -10.40
N GLY A 176 -13.98 7.63 -11.24
CA GLY A 176 -14.84 6.46 -11.29
C GLY A 176 -13.97 5.24 -11.61
N GLY A 177 -14.29 4.11 -10.99
CA GLY A 177 -13.67 2.84 -11.35
C GLY A 177 -14.09 2.46 -12.77
N ASP A 178 -13.15 1.93 -13.53
CA ASP A 178 -13.50 0.89 -14.48
C ASP A 178 -12.36 -0.12 -14.63
N THR A 179 -12.77 -1.36 -14.44
CA THR A 179 -12.16 -2.58 -14.97
C THR A 179 -11.87 -2.42 -16.46
N THR A 180 -10.73 -2.96 -16.93
CA THR A 180 -10.63 -3.82 -18.13
C THR A 180 -9.16 -4.16 -18.40
N GLY A 181 -8.90 -5.45 -18.63
CA GLY A 181 -7.59 -5.99 -18.94
C GLY A 181 -7.10 -5.64 -20.35
N GLY A 182 -5.85 -5.98 -20.65
CA GLY A 182 -5.30 -5.85 -21.99
C GLY A 182 -3.89 -6.41 -22.11
N ASN A 183 -3.78 -7.45 -22.94
CA ASN A 183 -2.56 -8.09 -23.40
C ASN A 183 -1.51 -7.12 -23.98
N THR A 184 -0.25 -7.47 -23.72
CA THR A 184 0.98 -7.10 -24.46
C THR A 184 1.15 -8.16 -25.57
N SER A 185 1.61 -7.95 -26.80
CA SER A 185 2.16 -6.84 -27.60
C SER A 185 2.22 -7.36 -29.05
N GLY A 186 2.00 -6.50 -30.04
CA GLY A 186 2.37 -6.77 -31.44
C GLY A 186 3.68 -6.05 -31.80
N GLU A 187 4.41 -6.58 -32.78
CA GLU A 187 5.32 -5.78 -33.61
C GLU A 187 5.36 -6.33 -35.04
N GLN A 188 5.69 -5.43 -35.97
CA GLN A 188 5.10 -5.25 -37.30
C GLN A 188 6.14 -5.50 -38.42
N THR A 189 5.66 -5.37 -39.68
CA THR A 189 6.37 -5.23 -40.98
C THR A 189 6.62 -6.55 -41.73
N GLY A 190 6.40 -6.73 -43.04
CA GLY A 190 5.91 -5.91 -44.15
C GLY A 190 6.56 -6.39 -45.47
N GLY A 191 5.77 -6.78 -46.49
CA GLY A 191 6.14 -6.67 -47.92
C GLY A 191 6.69 -7.89 -48.71
N THR A 192 5.78 -8.49 -49.50
CA THR A 192 5.86 -8.86 -50.94
C THR A 192 6.92 -9.83 -51.53
N GLY A 193 6.41 -10.97 -52.06
CA GLY A 193 6.63 -11.43 -53.44
C GLY A 193 7.64 -12.56 -53.72
N SER A 194 7.16 -13.76 -54.13
CA SER A 194 7.57 -14.45 -55.38
C SER A 194 6.84 -15.79 -55.56
N THR A 195 6.41 -16.02 -56.81
CA THR A 195 5.87 -17.24 -57.42
C THR A 195 6.95 -18.33 -57.56
N GLY A 196 6.59 -19.62 -57.49
CA GLY A 196 7.45 -20.74 -57.88
C GLY A 196 6.87 -22.14 -57.56
N ASN A 197 6.74 -22.98 -58.60
CA ASN A 197 6.04 -24.27 -58.73
C ASN A 197 6.59 -25.49 -57.95
N GLY A 198 5.72 -26.51 -57.84
CA GLY A 198 5.98 -27.96 -57.71
C GLY A 198 4.88 -28.64 -56.86
N ASP A 199 3.81 -29.26 -57.41
CA ASP A 199 3.71 -30.63 -57.97
C ASP A 199 4.46 -31.66 -57.08
N THR A 200 3.88 -32.68 -56.44
CA THR A 200 2.94 -33.76 -56.84
C THR A 200 2.31 -34.30 -55.53
N GLY A 201 1.04 -34.72 -55.41
CA GLY A 201 0.51 -36.04 -55.82
C GLY A 201 0.30 -37.01 -54.63
N ASP A 202 -0.88 -37.65 -54.59
CA ASP A 202 -1.33 -38.79 -53.74
C ASP A 202 -1.47 -38.60 -52.22
N GLY A 203 -2.43 -39.20 -51.52
CA GLY A 203 -3.40 -40.24 -51.87
C GLY A 203 -4.20 -40.62 -50.61
N LEU A 204 -5.36 -41.23 -50.84
CA LEU A 204 -6.35 -41.69 -49.86
C LEU A 204 -5.80 -42.77 -48.92
N GLU A 205 -6.12 -42.65 -47.62
CA GLU A 205 -6.84 -43.65 -46.78
C GLU A 205 -7.14 -43.06 -45.39
#